data_AF-A0A401SV92-F1
#
_entry.id   AF-A0A401SV92-F1
#
_cell.length_a   1.000
_cell.length_b   1.000
_cell.length_c   1.000
_cell.angle_alpha   90.00
_cell.angle_beta   90.00
_cell.angle_gamma   90.00
#
_symmetry.space_group_name_H-M   'P 1'
#
loop_
_entity.id
_entity.type
_entity.pdbx_description
1 polymer ?
#
loop_
_entity_poly.entity_id
_entity_poly.type
_entity_poly.pdbx_seq_one_letter_code
_entity_poly.pdbx_strand_id
1 'polypeptide(L)'
;LMLRILSCRGCIISFKAKDLLRTVLQHCKDSVSWKQASEWEILDPRIAGWLLDPGDNVSCFRALVLKHCGDSSASQLTEAAGNTKLQDLCAGLHLLHQLMMDLRAKLQAHHLWKLFCTVELQLIPILAVMETFRIHVNKEDLKRTSELLGVSRLVL
;
A
#
# COMPACT_ATOMS: atom_id res chain seq x y z
N LEU A 1 -11.71 12.24 12.07
CA LEU A 1 -10.94 11.13 12.69
C LEU A 1 -9.71 10.76 11.86
N MET A 2 -9.84 10.39 10.57
CA MET A 2 -8.71 10.01 9.71
C MET A 2 -7.58 11.04 9.65
N LEU A 3 -7.91 12.33 9.45
CA LEU A 3 -6.89 13.40 9.44
C LEU A 3 -6.16 13.53 10.77
N ARG A 4 -6.84 13.33 11.91
CA ARG A 4 -6.18 13.36 13.22
C ARG A 4 -5.20 12.19 13.37
N ILE A 5 -5.54 11.01 12.85
CA ILE A 5 -4.66 9.83 12.88
C ILE A 5 -3.42 10.07 12.01
N LEU A 6 -3.59 10.68 10.83
CA LEU A 6 -2.50 10.96 9.90
C LEU A 6 -1.61 12.12 10.34
N SER A 7 -2.18 13.10 11.06
CA SER A 7 -1.44 14.22 11.65
C SER A 7 -0.84 13.90 13.03
N CYS A 8 -1.04 12.70 13.57
CA CYS A 8 -0.39 12.29 14.82
C CYS A 8 1.10 12.10 14.58
N ARG A 9 1.94 12.53 15.54
CA ARG A 9 3.41 12.33 15.52
C ARG A 9 3.86 10.87 15.73
N GLY A 10 2.95 9.91 15.56
CA GLY A 10 3.19 8.49 15.80
C GLY A 10 3.54 7.74 14.52
N CYS A 11 4.14 6.57 14.67
CA CYS A 11 4.35 5.63 13.57
C CYS A 11 2.99 5.12 13.05
N ILE A 12 2.68 5.37 11.78
CA ILE A 12 1.46 4.87 11.14
C ILE A 12 1.83 3.61 10.36
N ILE A 13 1.07 2.53 10.55
CA ILE A 13 1.29 1.26 9.85
C ILE A 13 0.04 0.96 9.01
N SER A 14 0.23 0.66 7.74
CA SER A 14 -0.86 0.28 6.84
C SER A 14 -0.41 -0.82 5.89
N PHE A 15 -1.18 -1.89 5.80
CA PHE A 15 -0.92 -2.98 4.84
C PHE A 15 -1.02 -2.54 3.37
N LYS A 16 -1.65 -1.39 3.08
CA LYS A 16 -1.69 -0.80 1.74
C LYS A 16 -1.62 0.72 1.86
N ALA A 17 -0.44 1.24 2.18
CA ALA A 17 -0.24 2.65 2.49
C ALA A 17 -0.67 3.58 1.33
N LYS A 18 -0.32 3.23 0.09
CA LYS A 18 -0.73 4.00 -1.10
C LYS A 18 -2.26 4.09 -1.25
N ASP A 19 -2.97 2.98 -1.07
CA ASP A 19 -4.43 2.94 -1.19
C ASP A 19 -5.11 3.75 -0.07
N LEU A 20 -4.55 3.70 1.15
CA LEU A 20 -4.99 4.53 2.27
C LEU A 20 -4.84 6.03 1.94
N LEU A 21 -3.65 6.44 1.47
CA LEU A 21 -3.39 7.83 1.08
C LEU A 21 -4.28 8.29 -0.06
N ARG A 22 -4.44 7.47 -1.11
CA ARG A 22 -5.35 7.76 -2.23
C ARG A 22 -6.78 7.97 -1.73
N THR A 23 -7.24 7.12 -0.82
CA THR A 23 -8.58 7.23 -0.23
C THR A 23 -8.73 8.54 0.53
N VAL A 24 -7.75 8.92 1.35
CA VAL A 24 -7.77 10.19 2.09
C VAL A 24 -7.75 11.39 1.15
N LEU A 25 -6.86 11.39 0.15
CA LEU A 25 -6.77 12.46 -0.84
C LEU A 25 -8.05 12.60 -1.67
N GLN A 26 -8.78 11.52 -1.91
CA GLN A 26 -10.05 11.57 -2.65
C GLN A 26 -11.22 12.07 -1.82
N HIS A 27 -11.28 11.72 -0.52
CA HIS A 27 -12.41 12.04 0.36
C HIS A 27 -12.20 13.31 1.20
N CYS A 28 -10.95 13.80 1.32
CA CYS A 28 -10.59 14.98 2.10
C CYS A 28 -9.97 16.09 1.23
N LYS A 29 -10.37 16.19 -0.04
CA LYS A 29 -9.78 17.12 -1.03
C LYS A 29 -9.72 18.57 -0.55
N ASP A 30 -10.74 19.02 0.18
CA ASP A 30 -10.83 20.40 0.67
C ASP A 30 -10.01 20.62 1.94
N SER A 31 -9.62 19.56 2.65
CA SER A 31 -8.89 19.62 3.92
C SER A 31 -7.42 19.21 3.82
N VAL A 32 -7.03 18.49 2.76
CA VAL A 32 -5.68 17.94 2.59
C VAL A 32 -5.16 18.21 1.20
N SER A 33 -4.07 18.96 1.13
CA SER A 33 -3.26 19.07 -0.08
C SER A 33 -2.31 17.87 -0.23
N TRP A 34 -1.91 17.58 -1.47
CA TRP A 34 -0.90 16.56 -1.76
C TRP A 34 0.44 16.85 -1.06
N LYS A 35 0.77 18.12 -0.80
CA LYS A 35 1.96 18.54 -0.06
C LYS A 35 1.90 18.07 1.39
N GLN A 36 0.77 18.28 2.05
CA GLN A 36 0.57 17.79 3.43
C GLN A 36 0.61 16.27 3.49
N ALA A 37 0.02 15.57 2.51
CA ALA A 37 0.08 14.11 2.45
C ALA A 37 1.51 13.57 2.24
N SER A 38 2.40 14.35 1.61
CA SER A 38 3.81 13.97 1.43
C SER A 38 4.65 14.03 2.71
N GLU A 39 4.15 14.68 3.76
CA GLU A 39 4.81 14.72 5.08
C GLU A 39 4.50 13.48 5.93
N TRP A 40 3.59 12.60 5.49
CA TRP A 40 3.17 11.44 6.26
C TRP A 40 4.03 10.21 5.96
N GLU A 41 4.70 9.72 7.00
CA GLU A 41 5.44 8.46 6.96
C GLU A 41 4.55 7.31 7.40
N ILE A 42 4.11 6.50 6.43
CA ILE A 42 3.27 5.33 6.68
C ILE A 42 4.07 4.08 6.34
N LEU A 43 4.35 3.25 7.33
CA LEU A 43 5.04 1.98 7.15
C LEU A 43 4.13 0.98 6.43
N ASP A 44 4.61 0.46 5.31
CA ASP A 44 3.93 -0.58 4.54
C ASP A 44 4.72 -1.90 4.62
N PRO A 45 4.22 -2.92 5.34
CA PRO A 45 4.91 -4.20 5.47
C PRO A 45 5.01 -4.95 4.14
N ARG A 46 4.14 -4.70 3.14
CA ARG A 46 4.30 -5.35 1.82
C ARG A 46 5.53 -4.84 1.10
N ILE A 47 5.81 -3.55 1.17
CA ILE A 47 7.01 -2.95 0.59
C ILE A 47 8.25 -3.49 1.32
N ALA A 48 8.18 -3.59 2.66
CA ALA A 48 9.27 -4.18 3.44
C ALA A 48 9.52 -5.66 3.08
N GLY A 49 8.46 -6.46 2.92
CA GLY A 49 8.55 -7.84 2.47
C GLY A 49 9.13 -7.96 1.06
N TRP A 50 8.69 -7.12 0.14
CA TRP A 50 9.22 -7.06 -1.24
C TRP A 50 10.69 -6.66 -1.28
N LEU A 51 11.15 -5.71 -0.45
CA LEU A 51 12.56 -5.35 -0.38
C LEU A 51 13.45 -6.50 0.09
N LEU A 52 12.94 -7.34 1.00
CA LEU A 52 13.66 -8.53 1.47
C LEU A 52 13.75 -9.62 0.41
N ASP A 53 12.73 -9.72 -0.45
CA ASP A 53 12.63 -10.74 -1.49
C ASP A 53 11.84 -10.22 -2.71
N PRO A 54 12.50 -9.52 -3.65
CA PRO A 54 11.81 -8.89 -4.79
C PRO A 54 11.20 -9.88 -5.78
N GLY A 55 11.63 -11.14 -5.75
CA GLY A 55 11.09 -12.22 -6.59
C GLY A 55 9.84 -12.88 -6.01
N ASP A 56 9.47 -12.53 -4.77
CA ASP A 56 8.31 -13.08 -4.10
C ASP A 56 6.99 -12.47 -4.58
N ASN A 57 5.98 -13.32 -4.69
CA ASN A 57 4.64 -12.98 -5.16
C ASN A 57 3.59 -13.02 -4.03
N VAL A 58 4.01 -12.86 -2.77
CA VAL A 58 3.08 -12.79 -1.63
C VAL A 58 2.03 -11.71 -1.85
N SER A 59 0.79 -12.14 -2.04
CA SER A 59 -0.31 -11.30 -2.51
C SER A 59 -1.23 -10.79 -1.40
N CYS A 60 -1.17 -11.39 -0.20
CA CYS A 60 -2.12 -11.10 0.88
C CYS A 60 -1.49 -11.03 2.27
N PHE A 61 -2.22 -10.41 3.21
CA PHE A 61 -1.76 -10.18 4.58
C PHE A 61 -1.44 -11.49 5.31
N ARG A 62 -2.31 -12.49 5.23
CA ARG A 62 -2.11 -13.79 5.86
C ARG A 62 -0.83 -14.48 5.38
N ALA A 63 -0.58 -14.47 4.07
CA ALA A 63 0.62 -15.07 3.50
C ALA A 63 1.90 -14.35 3.98
N LEU A 64 1.86 -13.02 4.09
CA LEU A 64 2.99 -12.24 4.62
C LEU A 64 3.25 -12.53 6.10
N VAL A 65 2.19 -12.65 6.91
CA VAL A 65 2.29 -13.07 8.31
C VAL A 65 2.92 -14.46 8.43
N LEU A 66 2.41 -15.44 7.68
CA LEU A 66 2.95 -16.80 7.70
C LEU A 66 4.45 -16.82 7.39
N LYS A 67 4.87 -16.10 6.34
CA LYS A 67 6.26 -16.04 5.91
C LYS A 67 7.18 -15.39 6.95
N HIS A 68 6.74 -14.33 7.63
CA HIS A 68 7.64 -13.52 8.46
C HIS A 68 7.47 -13.69 9.97
N CYS A 69 6.31 -14.13 10.45
CA CYS A 69 5.98 -14.32 11.88
C CYS A 69 5.73 -15.79 12.25
N GLY A 70 5.52 -16.68 11.27
CA GLY A 70 5.27 -18.11 11.49
C GLY A 70 3.81 -18.49 11.75
N ASP A 71 3.56 -19.80 11.91
CA ASP A 71 2.22 -20.40 11.94
C ASP A 71 1.39 -20.01 13.18
N SER A 72 2.03 -19.85 14.35
CA SER A 72 1.35 -19.47 15.60
C SER A 72 0.65 -18.11 15.50
N SER A 73 1.25 -17.16 14.79
CA SER A 73 0.68 -15.83 14.54
C SER A 73 -0.43 -15.86 13.48
N ALA A 74 -0.32 -16.73 12.46
CA ALA A 74 -1.34 -16.86 11.43
C ALA A 74 -2.62 -17.55 11.94
N SER A 75 -2.52 -18.41 12.96
CA SER A 75 -3.68 -19.01 13.63
C SER A 75 -4.58 -17.97 14.31
N GLN A 76 -4.09 -16.76 14.59
CA GLN A 76 -4.89 -15.64 15.11
C GLN A 76 -5.79 -15.01 14.04
N LEU A 77 -5.57 -15.33 12.76
CA LEU A 77 -6.40 -14.88 11.62
C LEU A 77 -7.49 -15.88 11.23
N THR A 78 -7.50 -17.07 11.83
CA THR A 78 -8.55 -18.06 11.57
C THR A 78 -9.84 -17.62 12.27
N GLU A 79 -10.93 -17.63 11.50
CA GLU A 79 -12.28 -17.22 11.92
C GLU A 79 -12.68 -17.91 13.23
N ALA A 80 -12.59 -17.17 14.34
CA ALA A 80 -13.24 -17.58 15.56
C ALA A 80 -14.75 -17.48 15.29
N ALA A 81 -15.40 -18.64 15.13
CA ALA A 81 -16.81 -18.81 14.80
C ALA A 81 -17.81 -18.29 15.88
N GLY A 82 -17.45 -17.25 16.62
CA GLY A 82 -18.26 -16.67 17.69
C GLY A 82 -17.88 -15.27 18.18
N ASN A 83 -16.86 -14.60 17.62
CA ASN A 83 -16.44 -13.28 18.10
C ASN A 83 -17.08 -12.12 17.31
N THR A 84 -17.30 -11.00 18.00
CA THR A 84 -17.75 -9.76 17.36
C THR A 84 -16.66 -9.24 16.42
N LYS A 85 -17.02 -8.83 15.19
CA LYS A 85 -16.11 -8.33 14.13
C LYS A 85 -15.02 -7.34 14.61
N LEU A 86 -15.27 -6.63 15.71
CA LEU A 86 -14.33 -5.68 16.32
C LEU A 86 -13.11 -6.36 16.97
N GLN A 87 -13.30 -7.48 17.66
CA GLN A 87 -12.20 -8.20 18.32
C GLN A 87 -11.24 -8.78 17.29
N ASP A 88 -11.77 -9.35 16.21
CA ASP A 88 -10.98 -9.88 15.11
C ASP A 88 -10.20 -8.76 14.39
N LEU A 89 -10.81 -7.58 14.23
CA LEU A 89 -10.11 -6.41 13.69
C LEU A 89 -8.98 -5.94 14.61
N CYS A 90 -9.23 -5.85 15.92
CA CYS A 90 -8.20 -5.49 16.89
C CYS A 90 -7.04 -6.49 16.85
N ALA A 91 -7.32 -7.79 16.87
CA ALA A 91 -6.29 -8.83 16.76
C ALA A 91 -5.49 -8.69 15.44
N GLY A 92 -6.18 -8.46 14.32
CA GLY A 92 -5.54 -8.21 13.03
C GLY A 92 -4.63 -6.98 13.02
N LEU A 93 -5.01 -5.89 13.69
CA LEU A 93 -4.18 -4.69 13.80
C LEU A 93 -2.96 -4.89 14.72
N HIS A 94 -3.11 -5.63 15.82
CA HIS A 94 -1.96 -6.00 16.66
C HIS A 94 -0.96 -6.86 15.87
N LEU A 95 -1.48 -7.81 15.09
CA LEU A 95 -0.67 -8.67 14.24
C LEU A 95 0.01 -7.87 13.11
N LEU A 96 -0.67 -6.88 12.53
CA LEU A 96 -0.08 -5.98 11.54
C LEU A 96 1.10 -5.19 12.13
N HIS A 97 0.96 -4.71 13.37
CA HIS A 97 2.04 -4.04 14.07
C HIS A 97 3.22 -4.98 14.32
N GLN A 98 2.96 -6.18 14.86
CA GLN A 98 4.00 -7.19 15.09
C GLN A 98 4.75 -7.53 13.80
N LEU A 99 4.03 -7.81 12.71
CA LEU A 99 4.59 -8.09 11.40
C LEU A 99 5.53 -6.97 10.93
N MET A 100 5.12 -5.71 11.07
CA MET A 100 5.96 -4.59 10.66
C MET A 100 7.23 -4.47 11.52
N MET A 101 7.15 -4.76 12.82
CA MET A 101 8.33 -4.74 13.69
C MET A 101 9.31 -5.86 13.34
N ASP A 102 8.81 -7.06 13.05
CA ASP A 102 9.64 -8.20 12.62
C ASP A 102 10.31 -7.91 11.26
N LEU A 103 9.56 -7.34 10.31
CA LEU A 103 10.09 -6.92 9.02
C LEU A 103 11.13 -5.80 9.15
N ARG A 104 10.90 -4.83 10.04
CA ARG A 104 11.87 -3.78 10.34
C ARG A 104 13.18 -4.38 10.85
N ALA A 105 13.13 -5.30 11.81
CA ALA A 105 14.32 -5.96 12.34
C ALA A 105 15.09 -6.70 11.23
N LYS A 106 14.38 -7.39 10.34
CA LYS A 106 14.98 -8.06 9.16
C LYS A 106 15.60 -7.05 8.19
N LEU A 107 14.91 -5.96 7.84
CA LEU A 107 15.46 -4.90 6.99
C LEU A 107 16.72 -4.27 7.59
N GLN A 108 16.76 -4.09 8.91
CA GLN A 108 17.94 -3.57 9.61
C GLN A 108 19.11 -4.55 9.53
N ALA A 109 18.88 -5.85 9.74
CA ALA A 109 19.89 -6.89 9.61
C ALA A 109 20.48 -6.98 8.17
N HIS A 110 19.65 -6.72 7.17
CA HIS A 110 20.06 -6.70 5.76
C HIS A 110 20.54 -5.32 5.26
N HIS A 111 20.67 -4.30 6.14
CA HIS A 111 21.04 -2.93 5.80
C HIS A 111 20.10 -2.23 4.79
N LEU A 112 18.88 -2.74 4.63
CA LEU A 112 17.85 -2.21 3.73
C LEU A 112 16.95 -1.17 4.42
N TRP A 113 17.02 -1.04 5.75
CA TRP A 113 16.16 -0.11 6.50
C TRP A 113 16.29 1.34 6.03
N LYS A 114 17.51 1.80 5.74
CA LYS A 114 17.73 3.16 5.24
C LYS A 114 17.07 3.35 3.87
N LEU A 115 17.27 2.40 2.96
CA LEU A 115 16.65 2.41 1.62
C LEU A 115 15.12 2.47 1.73
N PHE A 116 14.54 1.62 2.60
CA PHE A 116 13.11 1.61 2.87
C PHE A 116 12.61 3.00 3.30
N CYS A 117 13.25 3.62 4.29
CA CYS A 117 12.81 4.93 4.80
C CYS A 117 13.03 6.09 3.83
N THR A 118 14.19 6.14 3.16
CA THR A 118 14.59 7.32 2.37
C THR A 118 14.08 7.30 0.94
N VAL A 119 13.79 6.12 0.39
CA VAL A 119 13.35 5.97 -1.00
C VAL A 119 11.91 5.45 -1.04
N GLU A 120 11.69 4.24 -0.55
CA GLU A 120 10.41 3.56 -0.75
C GLU A 120 9.25 4.27 -0.05
N LEU A 121 9.43 4.66 1.23
CA LEU A 121 8.38 5.37 1.97
C LEU A 121 8.05 6.73 1.35
N GLN A 122 9.06 7.44 0.83
CA GLN A 122 8.87 8.76 0.20
C GLN A 122 8.12 8.65 -1.13
N LEU A 123 8.18 7.50 -1.80
CA LEU A 123 7.51 7.26 -3.07
C LEU A 123 6.00 6.98 -2.89
N ILE A 124 5.58 6.45 -1.73
CA ILE A 124 4.17 6.12 -1.44
C ILE A 124 3.22 7.31 -1.66
N PRO A 125 3.43 8.49 -1.06
CA PRO A 125 2.54 9.63 -1.29
C PRO A 125 2.59 10.13 -2.73
N ILE A 126 3.75 10.10 -3.38
CA ILE A 126 3.90 10.52 -4.80
C ILE A 126 3.01 9.64 -5.69
N LEU A 127 3.08 8.32 -5.54
CA LEU A 127 2.26 7.38 -6.31
C LEU A 127 0.78 7.51 -5.99
N ALA A 128 0.42 7.72 -4.73
CA ALA A 128 -0.97 7.94 -4.34
C ALA A 128 -1.54 9.19 -5.03
N VAL A 129 -0.76 10.27 -5.08
CA VAL A 129 -1.13 11.53 -5.74
C VAL A 129 -1.24 11.33 -7.25
N MET A 130 -0.29 10.66 -7.90
CA MET A 130 -0.35 10.35 -9.33
C MET A 130 -1.63 9.59 -9.71
N GLU A 131 -2.10 8.67 -8.88
CA GLU A 131 -3.36 7.93 -9.10
C GLU A 131 -4.62 8.77 -8.86
N THR A 132 -4.53 9.91 -8.17
CA THR A 132 -5.66 10.83 -8.02
C THR A 132 -5.83 11.79 -9.20
N PHE A 133 -4.77 12.04 -9.96
CA PHE A 133 -4.81 12.86 -11.16
C PHE A 133 -5.21 12.03 -12.38
N ARG A 134 -6.00 12.64 -13.28
CA ARG A 134 -6.44 12.01 -14.54
C ARG A 134 -5.66 12.59 -15.69
N ILE A 135 -5.15 11.71 -16.55
CA ILE A 135 -4.55 12.12 -17.84
C ILE A 135 -5.70 12.28 -18.84
N HIS A 136 -5.78 13.43 -19.48
CA HIS A 136 -6.76 13.66 -20.53
C HIS A 136 -6.28 13.01 -21.83
N VAL A 137 -7.16 12.24 -22.47
CA VAL A 137 -6.86 11.55 -23.74
C VAL A 137 -7.96 11.92 -24.72
N ASN A 138 -7.56 12.30 -25.95
CA ASN A 138 -8.51 12.52 -27.03
C ASN A 138 -9.05 11.18 -27.52
N LYS A 139 -10.27 10.84 -27.11
CA LYS A 139 -10.93 9.58 -27.45
C LYS A 139 -11.30 9.52 -28.94
N GLU A 140 -11.67 10.64 -29.55
CA GLU A 140 -12.09 10.70 -30.95
C GLU A 140 -10.89 10.46 -31.89
N ASP A 141 -9.77 11.12 -31.62
CA ASP A 141 -8.54 10.91 -32.41
C ASP A 141 -8.00 9.48 -32.23
N LEU A 142 -8.08 8.94 -31.01
CA LEU A 142 -7.67 7.56 -30.75
C LEU A 142 -8.54 6.57 -31.54
N LYS A 143 -9.86 6.81 -31.61
CA LYS A 143 -10.79 5.99 -32.39
C LYS A 143 -10.51 6.09 -33.89
N ARG A 144 -10.35 7.30 -34.43
CA ARG A 144 -9.98 7.53 -35.84
C ARG A 144 -8.68 6.81 -36.20
N THR A 145 -7.67 6.92 -35.34
CA THR A 145 -6.37 6.26 -35.54
C THR A 145 -6.51 4.74 -35.51
N SER A 146 -7.32 4.20 -34.59
CA SER A 146 -7.60 2.77 -34.52
C SER A 146 -8.26 2.23 -35.80
N GLU A 147 -9.21 2.97 -36.37
CA GLU A 147 -9.87 2.61 -37.63
C GLU A 147 -8.87 2.61 -38.81
N LEU A 148 -8.03 3.64 -38.91
CA LEU A 148 -6.98 3.75 -39.94
C LEU A 148 -5.97 2.60 -39.88
N LEU A 149 -5.49 2.26 -38.68
CA LEU A 149 -4.56 1.14 -38.49
C LEU A 149 -5.23 -0.21 -38.75
N GLY A 150 -6.53 -0.34 -38.49
CA GLY A 150 -7.31 -1.53 -38.80
C GLY A 150 -7.46 -1.77 -40.31
N VAL A 151 -7.75 -0.72 -41.08
CA VAL A 151 -7.83 -0.79 -42.55
C VAL A 151 -6.46 -1.11 -43.17
N SER A 152 -5.38 -0.58 -42.59
CA SER A 152 -4.01 -0.82 -43.07
C SER A 152 -3.55 -2.29 -42.92
N ARG A 153 -4.19 -3.09 -42.07
CA ARG A 153 -3.95 -4.54 -41.94
C ARG A 153 -4.62 -5.40 -43.02
N LEU A 154 -5.61 -4.86 -43.74
CA LEU A 154 -6.33 -5.59 -44.79
C LEU A 154 -5.68 -5.47 -46.18
N VAL A 155 -4.58 -4.73 -46.30
CA VAL A 155 -3.89 -4.43 -47.56
C VAL A 155 -2.51 -5.12 -47.66
N LEU A 156 -2.18 -5.97 -46.70
CA LEU A 156 -1.03 -6.90 -46.74
C LEU A 156 -1.55 -8.35 -46.79
#